data_AF-A1WSX6-F1
#
_entry.id   AF-A1WSX6-F1
#
_cell.length_a   1.000
_cell.length_b   1.000
_cell.length_c   1.000
_cell.angle_alpha   90.00
_cell.angle_beta   90.00
_cell.angle_gamma   90.00
#
_symmetry.space_group_name_H-M   'P 1'
#
loop_
_entity.id
_entity.type
_entity.pdbx_description
1 polymer ?
#
loop_
_entity_poly.entity_id
_entity_poly.type
_entity_poly.pdbx_seq_one_letter_code
_entity_poly.pdbx_strand_id
1 'polypeptide(L)'
;MTDEQRARLAALASMPDDQIDTSDAPFRPDAVWAKAVDFPHGKKQISLRIDEDVLNFFRQTGKRYQTRMNAVLRSYVEAHKAHAK
;
A
#
# COMPACT_ATOMS: atom_id res chain seq x y z
N MET A 1 12.34 18.64 -2.78
CA MET A 1 13.03 18.88 -1.50
C MET A 1 14.08 19.95 -1.74
N THR A 2 14.08 21.00 -0.93
CA THR A 2 15.08 22.08 -1.00
C THR A 2 16.39 21.65 -0.32
N ASP A 3 17.49 22.35 -0.60
CA ASP A 3 18.78 22.12 0.06
C ASP A 3 18.70 22.30 1.58
N GLU A 4 17.96 23.32 2.02
CA GLU A 4 17.69 23.58 3.44
C GLU A 4 16.94 22.43 4.10
N GLN A 5 15.95 21.83 3.42
CA GLN A 5 15.22 20.67 3.92
C GLN A 5 16.15 19.46 4.07
N ARG A 6 17.10 19.27 3.13
CA ARG A 6 18.09 18.19 3.21
C ARG A 6 19.07 18.39 4.36
N ALA A 7 19.60 19.61 4.52
CA ALA A 7 20.50 19.95 5.61
C ALA A 7 19.83 19.75 6.99
N ARG A 8 18.55 20.16 7.11
CA ARG A 8 17.76 19.94 8.32
C ARG A 8 17.55 18.46 8.64
N LEU A 9 17.24 17.63 7.63
CA LEU A 9 17.12 16.18 7.83
C LEU A 9 18.45 15.54 8.22
N ALA A 10 19.56 15.97 7.61
CA ALA A 10 20.89 15.46 7.94
C ALA A 10 21.30 15.81 9.39
N ALA A 11 20.97 17.02 9.85
CA ALA A 11 21.19 17.42 11.24
C ALA A 11 20.36 16.60 12.22
N LEU A 12 19.07 16.37 11.92
CA LEU A 12 18.19 15.52 12.73
C LEU A 12 18.66 14.06 12.75
N ALA A 13 19.12 13.52 11.61
CA ALA A 13 19.64 12.15 11.52
C ALA A 13 20.97 11.94 12.27
N SER A 14 21.71 13.02 12.54
CA SER A 14 22.96 12.99 13.29
C SER A 14 22.78 13.26 14.79
N MET A 15 21.55 13.57 15.23
CA MET A 15 21.24 13.83 16.63
C MET A 15 21.31 12.52 17.43
N PRO A 16 22.02 12.49 18.56
CA PRO A 16 22.02 11.34 19.46
C PRO A 16 20.63 11.03 20.05
N ASP A 17 20.33 9.75 20.26
CA ASP A 17 19.03 9.28 20.76
C ASP A 17 18.69 9.82 22.17
N ASP A 18 19.70 10.08 23.01
CA ASP A 18 19.54 10.61 24.36
C ASP A 18 19.06 12.07 24.41
N GLN A 19 19.18 12.79 23.30
CA GLN A 19 18.66 14.15 23.14
C GLN A 19 17.23 14.18 22.57
N ILE A 20 16.63 13.03 22.28
CA ILE A 20 15.25 12.95 21.79
C ILE A 20 14.29 13.07 22.98
N ASP A 21 13.60 14.21 23.06
CA ASP A 21 12.49 14.37 24.00
C ASP A 21 11.30 13.50 23.57
N THR A 22 10.90 12.58 24.45
CA THR A 22 9.77 11.67 24.27
C THR A 22 8.66 11.91 25.31
N SER A 23 8.75 13.00 26.08
CA SER A 23 7.84 13.28 27.20
C SER A 23 6.39 13.52 26.77
N ASP A 24 6.17 13.92 25.51
CA ASP A 24 4.86 14.12 24.90
C ASP A 24 4.26 12.82 24.32
N ALA A 25 5.07 11.78 24.13
CA ALA A 25 4.66 10.52 23.53
C ALA A 25 4.05 9.59 24.60
N PRO A 26 2.83 9.06 24.38
CA PRO A 26 2.25 8.09 25.30
C PRO A 26 3.01 6.76 25.23
N PHE A 27 3.38 6.20 26.39
CA PHE A 27 3.97 4.87 26.49
C PHE A 27 2.97 3.80 25.98
N ARG A 28 3.31 3.10 24.89
CA ARG A 28 2.49 2.02 24.32
C ARG A 28 3.30 0.73 24.13
N PRO A 29 3.40 -0.12 25.17
CA PRO A 29 4.18 -1.35 25.12
C PRO A 29 3.54 -2.43 24.22
N ASP A 30 2.20 -2.43 24.12
CA ASP A 30 1.43 -3.41 23.34
C ASP A 30 0.78 -2.79 22.10
N ALA A 31 1.42 -1.79 21.49
CA ALA A 31 0.88 -1.14 20.30
C ALA A 31 0.73 -2.16 19.16
N VAL A 32 -0.49 -2.67 18.97
CA VAL A 32 -0.86 -3.39 17.76
C VAL A 32 -0.92 -2.36 16.64
N TRP A 33 0.16 -2.27 15.87
CA TRP A 33 0.17 -1.51 14.63
C TRP A 33 -0.87 -2.12 13.70
N ALA A 34 -2.00 -1.43 13.53
CA ALA A 34 -2.95 -1.79 12.50
C ALA A 34 -2.19 -1.73 11.17
N LYS A 35 -2.25 -2.80 10.38
CA LYS A 35 -1.75 -2.74 9.00
C LYS A 35 -2.37 -1.52 8.34
N ALA A 36 -1.52 -0.64 7.82
CA ALA A 36 -1.98 0.50 7.06
C ALA A 36 -2.96 -0.01 6.00
N VAL A 37 -4.17 0.52 6.00
CA VAL A 37 -5.13 0.22 4.95
C VAL A 37 -4.58 0.90 3.70
N ASP A 38 -4.18 0.11 2.71
CA ASP A 38 -3.80 0.67 1.42
C ASP A 38 -4.95 1.53 0.91
N PHE A 39 -4.69 2.84 0.80
CA PHE A 39 -5.63 3.74 0.16
C PHE A 39 -5.85 3.22 -1.26
N PRO A 40 -7.11 2.93 -1.68
CA PRO A 40 -7.34 2.41 -3.00
C PRO A 40 -6.92 3.46 -4.02
N HIS A 41 -5.82 3.20 -4.72
CA HIS A 41 -5.49 3.94 -5.94
C HIS A 41 -6.73 3.95 -6.84
N GLY A 42 -7.07 5.12 -7.37
CA GLY A 42 -8.23 5.29 -8.23
C GLY A 42 -8.24 4.26 -9.35
N LYS A 43 -9.40 3.63 -9.59
CA LYS A 43 -9.57 2.68 -10.69
C LYS A 43 -9.48 3.45 -12.01
N LYS A 44 -8.63 2.99 -12.92
CA LYS A 44 -8.58 3.52 -14.29
C LYS A 44 -9.50 2.70 -15.17
N GLN A 45 -10.40 3.37 -15.90
CA GLN A 45 -11.20 2.72 -16.93
C GLN A 45 -10.34 2.55 -18.18
N ILE A 46 -10.17 1.30 -18.60
CA ILE A 46 -9.40 0.92 -19.80
C ILE A 46 -10.23 -0.02 -20.67
N SER A 47 -9.88 -0.12 -21.95
CA SER A 47 -10.37 -1.19 -22.82
C SER A 47 -9.37 -2.35 -22.78
N LEU A 48 -9.82 -3.52 -22.31
CA LEU A 48 -9.02 -4.74 -22.19
C LEU A 48 -9.79 -5.90 -22.83
N ARG A 49 -9.11 -6.71 -23.63
CA ARG A 49 -9.65 -7.98 -24.15
C ARG A 49 -9.37 -9.09 -23.13
N ILE A 50 -10.39 -9.88 -22.84
CA ILE A 50 -10.35 -11.02 -21.91
C ILE A 50 -11.01 -12.18 -22.63
N ASP A 51 -10.49 -13.39 -22.44
CA ASP A 51 -11.09 -14.61 -22.98
C ASP A 51 -12.54 -14.79 -22.48
N GLU A 52 -13.38 -15.35 -23.34
CA GLU A 52 -14.81 -15.43 -23.10
C GLU A 52 -15.15 -16.31 -21.89
N ASP A 53 -14.46 -17.43 -21.74
CA ASP A 53 -14.62 -18.37 -20.63
C ASP A 53 -14.28 -17.73 -19.28
N VAL A 54 -13.19 -16.96 -19.21
CA VAL A 54 -12.78 -16.21 -18.02
C VAL A 54 -13.83 -15.15 -17.67
N LEU A 55 -14.31 -14.40 -18.66
CA LEU A 55 -15.35 -13.41 -18.44
C LEU A 55 -16.65 -14.05 -17.94
N ASN A 56 -17.05 -15.17 -18.54
CA ASN A 56 -18.24 -15.91 -18.17
C ASN A 56 -18.14 -16.47 -16.74
N PHE A 57 -17.00 -17.04 -16.37
CA PHE A 57 -16.72 -17.49 -15.00
C PHE A 57 -16.98 -16.37 -13.98
N PHE A 58 -16.39 -15.19 -14.19
CA PHE A 58 -16.59 -14.07 -13.26
C PHE A 58 -18.05 -13.57 -13.28
N ARG A 59 -18.71 -13.49 -14.43
CA ARG A 59 -20.12 -13.06 -14.53
C ARG A 59 -21.05 -13.97 -13.71
N GLN A 60 -20.81 -15.27 -13.70
CA GLN A 60 -21.59 -16.24 -12.92
C GLN A 60 -21.51 -15.97 -11.40
N THR A 61 -20.44 -15.33 -10.92
CA THR A 61 -20.31 -14.97 -9.50
C THR A 61 -21.34 -13.91 -9.06
N GLY A 62 -21.98 -13.22 -10.00
CA GLY A 62 -23.09 -12.29 -9.77
C GLY A 62 -22.67 -10.82 -9.76
N LYS A 63 -23.47 -9.99 -9.07
CA LYS A 63 -23.22 -8.53 -8.98
C LYS A 63 -21.78 -8.27 -8.49
N ARG A 64 -21.15 -7.22 -9.02
CA ARG A 64 -19.74 -6.84 -8.72
C ARG A 64 -18.68 -7.84 -9.22
N TYR A 65 -18.95 -8.62 -10.27
CA TYR A 65 -17.95 -9.51 -10.88
C TYR A 65 -16.64 -8.80 -11.23
N GLN A 66 -16.69 -7.56 -11.75
CA GLN A 66 -15.51 -6.77 -12.07
C GLN A 66 -14.65 -6.47 -10.83
N THR A 67 -15.27 -6.25 -9.67
CA THR A 67 -14.53 -6.05 -8.42
C THR A 67 -13.78 -7.31 -8.01
N ARG A 68 -14.40 -8.49 -8.18
CA ARG A 68 -13.76 -9.78 -7.89
C ARG A 68 -12.61 -10.08 -8.86
N MET A 69 -12.85 -9.85 -10.14
CA MET A 69 -11.82 -9.97 -11.18
C MET A 69 -10.62 -9.06 -10.86
N ASN A 70 -10.86 -7.81 -10.47
CA ASN A 70 -9.79 -6.89 -10.07
C ASN A 70 -9.06 -7.34 -8.79
N ALA A 71 -9.75 -7.98 -7.83
CA ALA A 71 -9.12 -8.51 -6.62
C ALA A 71 -8.14 -9.65 -6.95
N VAL A 72 -8.51 -10.54 -7.88
CA VAL A 72 -7.63 -11.61 -8.38
C VAL A 72 -6.40 -11.01 -9.07
N LEU A 73 -6.60 -10.06 -10.00
CA LEU A 73 -5.48 -9.38 -10.67
C LEU A 73 -4.54 -8.71 -9.67
N ARG A 74 -5.08 -8.06 -8.63
CA ARG A 74 -4.27 -7.47 -7.56
C ARG A 74 -3.48 -8.53 -6.79
N SER A 75 -4.11 -9.64 -6.41
CA SER A 75 -3.41 -10.72 -5.71
C SER A 75 -2.24 -11.30 -6.52
N TYR A 76 -2.42 -11.44 -7.84
CA TYR A 76 -1.35 -11.86 -8.75
C TYR A 76 -0.20 -10.84 -8.76
N VAL A 77 -0.50 -9.55 -8.90
CA VAL A 77 0.51 -8.49 -8.88
C VAL A 77 1.29 -8.47 -7.57
N GLU A 78 0.62 -8.55 -6.42
CA GLU A 78 1.30 -8.54 -5.12
C GLU A 78 2.18 -9.77 -4.91
N ALA A 79 1.73 -10.95 -5.34
CA ALA A 79 2.54 -12.16 -5.29
C ALA A 79 3.83 -12.03 -6.13
N HIS A 80 3.75 -11.41 -7.31
CA HIS A 80 4.90 -11.28 -8.22
C HIS A 80 5.81 -10.09 -7.91
N LYS A 81 5.31 -9.04 -7.26
CA LYS A 81 6.14 -7.96 -6.73
C LYS A 81 7.09 -8.44 -5.64
N ALA A 82 6.67 -9.38 -4.80
CA ALA A 82 7.49 -9.93 -3.73
C ALA A 82 8.72 -10.72 -4.25
N HIS A 83 8.68 -11.20 -5.50
CA HIS A 83 9.79 -11.90 -6.15
C HIS A 83 10.75 -10.99 -6.93
N ALA A 84 10.43 -9.70 -7.07
CA ALA A 84 11.21 -8.75 -7.87
C ALA A 84 12.16 -7.88 -7.02
N LYS A 85 12.54 -8.35 -5.82
CA LYS A 85 13.43 -7.62 -4.90
C LYS A 85 14.72 -8.38 -4.63
#